data_AF-A0A8T4NS99-F1
#
_entry.id   AF-A0A8T4NS99-F1
#
_cell.length_a   1.000
_cell.length_b   1.000
_cell.length_c   1.000
_cell.angle_alpha   90.00
_cell.angle_beta   90.00
_cell.angle_gamma   90.00
#
_symmetry.space_group_name_H-M   'P 1'
#
loop_
_entity.id
_entity.type
_entity.pdbx_description
1 polymer ?
#
loop_
_entity_poly.entity_id
_entity_poly.type
_entity_poly.pdbx_seq_one_letter_code
_entity_poly.pdbx_strand_id
1 'polypeptide(L)' 'MVVLTKGFYVCEECKFKYKEKTIAQKCENWCKKHKSCNLEVTKHAIN' A
#
# COMPACT_ATOMS: atom_id res chain seq x y z
N MET A 1 0.80 -4.26 8.30
CA MET A 1 0.08 -5.37 7.64
C MET A 1 -0.88 -4.73 6.64
N VAL A 2 -1.26 -5.42 5.57
CA VAL A 2 -2.24 -4.86 4.63
C VAL A 2 -3.63 -5.06 5.21
N VAL A 3 -4.37 -3.97 5.41
CA VAL A 3 -5.71 -3.97 6.03
C VAL A 3 -6.78 -3.71 4.97
N LEU A 4 -7.84 -4.52 4.93
CA LEU A 4 -8.99 -4.27 4.06
C LEU A 4 -9.97 -3.30 4.74
N THR A 5 -10.14 -2.11 4.19
CA THR A 5 -11.05 -1.07 4.67
C THR A 5 -11.98 -0.60 3.57
N LYS A 6 -13.30 -0.71 3.77
CA LYS A 6 -14.34 -0.27 2.80
C LYS A 6 -14.11 -0.80 1.37
N GLY A 7 -13.60 -2.03 1.24
CA GLY A 7 -13.32 -2.66 -0.06
C GLY A 7 -11.96 -2.30 -0.68
N PHE A 8 -11.11 -1.53 0.01
CA PHE A 8 -9.76 -1.19 -0.43
C PHE A 8 -8.70 -1.77 0.50
N TYR A 9 -7.56 -2.12 -0.06
CA TYR A 9 -6.40 -2.63 0.67
C TYR A 9 -5.50 -1.47 1.07
N VAL A 10 -5.27 -1.31 2.37
CA VAL A 10 -4.54 -0.19 2.95
C VAL A 10 -3.22 -0.69 3.49
N CYS A 11 -2.12 -0.03 3.10
CA CYS A 11 -0.82 -0.26 3.70
C CYS A 11 -0.74 0.45 5.05
N GLU A 12 -0.45 -0.25 6.14
CA GLU A 12 -0.41 0.39 7.48
C GLU A 12 0.79 1.31 7.70
N GLU A 13 1.89 1.14 6.95
CA GLU A 13 3.06 2.01 7.11
C GLU A 13 2.86 3.39 6.50
N CYS A 14 2.30 3.46 5.30
CA CYS A 14 2.14 4.71 4.56
C CYS A 14 0.68 5.18 4.48
N LYS A 15 -0.28 4.38 4.94
CA LYS A 15 -1.72 4.63 4.94
C LYS A 15 -2.36 4.81 3.55
N PHE A 16 -1.64 4.47 2.47
CA PHE A 16 -2.20 4.48 1.13
C PHE A 16 -3.20 3.34 0.93
N LYS A 17 -4.30 3.66 0.25
CA LYS A 17 -5.36 2.71 -0.11
C LYS A 17 -5.17 2.27 -1.57
N TYR A 18 -5.43 1.00 -1.83
CA TYR A 18 -5.27 0.37 -3.14
C TYR A 18 -6.49 -0.48 -3.47
N LYS A 19 -6.85 -0.56 -4.75
CA LYS A 19 -7.91 -1.47 -5.22
C LYS A 19 -7.50 -2.93 -5.14
N GLU A 20 -6.22 -3.21 -5.37
CA GLU A 20 -5.69 -4.56 -5.44
C GLU A 20 -4.83 -4.89 -4.22
N LYS A 21 -5.07 -6.08 -3.65
CA LYS A 21 -4.29 -6.59 -2.51
C LYS A 21 -2.81 -6.64 -2.84
N THR A 22 -2.47 -7.12 -4.03
CA THR A 22 -1.10 -7.33 -4.49
C THR A 22 -0.31 -6.02 -4.51
N ILE A 23 -0.95 -4.92 -4.89
CA ILE A 23 -0.35 -3.58 -4.92
C ILE A 23 -0.10 -3.10 -3.48
N ALA A 24 -1.10 -3.22 -2.59
CA ALA A 24 -0.91 -2.89 -1.19
C ALA A 24 0.17 -3.74 -0.51
N GLN A 25 0.27 -5.03 -0.86
CA GLN A 25 1.26 -5.95 -0.33
C GLN A 25 2.67 -5.61 -0.82
N LYS A 26 2.82 -5.22 -2.09
CA LYS A 26 4.08 -4.67 -2.61
C LYS A 26 4.45 -3.36 -1.90
N CYS A 27 3.47 -2.47 -1.68
CA CYS A 27 3.69 -1.20 -0.97
C CYS A 27 4.24 -1.46 0.43
N GLU A 28 3.57 -2.31 1.19
CA GLU A 28 4.00 -2.65 2.54
C GLU A 28 5.38 -3.31 2.56
N ASN A 29 5.61 -4.30 1.70
CA ASN A 29 6.89 -5.01 1.71
C ASN A 29 8.05 -4.06 1.37
N TRP A 30 7.79 -3.08 0.49
CA TRP A 30 8.74 -2.02 0.19
C TRP A 30 8.91 -1.05 1.37
N CYS A 31 7.82 -0.56 1.97
CA CYS A 31 7.88 0.33 3.11
C CYS A 31 8.67 -0.31 4.26
N LYS A 32 8.44 -1.59 4.56
CA LYS A 32 9.13 -2.31 5.64
C LYS A 32 10.63 -2.42 5.38
N LYS A 33 11.00 -2.66 4.12
CA LYS A 33 12.38 -2.90 3.71
C LYS A 33 13.19 -1.61 3.55
N HIS A 34 12.60 -0.58 2.97
CA HIS A 34 13.27 0.66 2.59
C HIS A 34 12.91 1.87 3.46
N LYS A 35 11.98 1.72 4.42
CA LYS A 35 11.41 2.79 5.25
C LYS A 35 10.96 4.02 4.45
N SER A 36 10.52 3.80 3.22
CA SER A 36 10.12 4.82 2.25
C SER A 36 8.99 4.27 1.39
N CYS A 37 8.19 5.15 0.78
CA CYS A 37 7.14 4.72 -0.15
C CYS A 37 7.71 4.50 -1.55
N ASN A 38 7.33 3.39 -2.20
CA ASN A 38 7.65 3.19 -3.61
C ASN A 38 6.73 4.04 -4.48
N LEU A 39 7.28 5.02 -5.19
CA LEU A 39 6.52 5.91 -6.08
C LEU A 39 5.77 5.15 -7.19
N GLU A 40 6.29 4.03 -7.70
CA GLU A 40 5.60 3.22 -8.69
C GLU A 40 4.30 2.63 -8.13
N VAL A 41 4.35 2.16 -6.89
CA VAL A 41 3.18 1.60 -6.21
C VAL A 41 2.23 2.70 -5.79
N THR A 42 2.74 3.83 -5.26
CA THR A 42 1.95 4.99 -4.86
C THR A 42 1.16 5.61 -6.02
N LYS A 43 1.62 5.50 -7.27
CA LYS A 43 0.84 5.92 -8.45
C LYS A 43 -0.49 5.18 -8.61
N HIS A 44 -0.59 3.96 -8.09
CA HIS A 44 -1.84 3.18 -8.07
C HIS A 44 -2.68 3.42 -6.82
N ALA A 45 -2.23 4.29 -5.91
CA ALA A 45 -2.99 4.62 -4.72
C ALA A 45 -4.24 5.40 -5.09
N ILE A 46 -5.32 5.07 -4.38
CA ILE A 46 -6.63 5.70 -4.55
C ILE A 46 -6.83 6.60 -3.33
N ASN A 47 -6.99 7.89 -3.59
CA ASN A 47 -7.18 8.92 -2.56
C ASN A 47 -8.53 8.75 -1.86
#